data_AF-A0A2N2DZP8-F1
#
_entry.id   AF-A0A2N2DZP8-F1
#
_cell.length_a   1.000
_cell.length_b   1.000
_cell.length_c   1.000
_cell.angle_alpha   90.00
_cell.angle_beta   90.00
_cell.angle_gamma   90.00
#
_symmetry.space_group_name_H-M   'P 1'
#
loop_
_entity.id
_entity.type
_entity.pdbx_description
1 polymer ?
#
loop_
_entity_poly.entity_id
_entity_poly.type
_entity_poly.pdbx_seq_one_letter_code
_entity_poly.pdbx_strand_id
1 'polypeptide(L)'
;MLPYDYPKFKADMEQAILSGRLSQERLDDAVRRVLRVKFNLGLFERQAPLISDLGVVGSRAHRELAREAVRRSLVLLKDDSKILPLPKSASYIVAGSSADNVGRQSGGWTIDWQGVDGNPLPGATSILAGIKQALPLGAKIDYDRDGNFNLTEKAEYGIVIVGEQPYAEGVGDKERPHLSAEDLAVIERVRQLAEKLVVIIVAGRPLDIRAEARQWDAVIAAWLPGSEGQGVSDVLFGDYPFTGELPIPWEL
;
A
#
# COMPACT_ATOMS: atom_id res chain seq x y z
N MET A 1 9.53 13.93 21.71
CA MET A 1 8.81 12.96 22.54
C MET A 1 9.85 12.00 23.10
N LEU A 2 9.94 11.80 24.42
CA LEU A 2 10.93 10.93 25.05
C LEU A 2 10.20 9.77 25.73
N PRO A 3 10.04 8.61 25.04
CA PRO A 3 9.18 7.53 25.53
C PRO A 3 9.80 6.72 26.68
N TYR A 4 11.13 6.68 26.80
CA TYR A 4 11.83 5.83 27.79
C TYR A 4 12.50 6.64 28.90
N ASP A 5 13.32 7.63 28.54
CA ASP A 5 14.14 8.39 29.49
C ASP A 5 13.42 9.62 30.09
N TYR A 6 12.09 9.57 30.20
CA TYR A 6 11.32 10.68 30.76
C TYR A 6 11.70 11.06 32.21
N PRO A 7 12.14 10.15 33.12
CA PRO A 7 12.55 10.55 34.46
C PRO A 7 13.80 11.42 34.44
N LYS A 8 14.80 11.03 33.64
CA LYS A 8 16.03 11.80 33.46
C LYS A 8 15.73 13.15 32.82
N PHE A 9 14.94 13.15 31.75
CA PHE A 9 14.51 14.39 31.09
C PHE A 9 13.82 15.35 32.07
N LYS A 10 12.89 14.84 32.89
CA LYS A 10 12.22 15.65 33.90
C LYS A 10 13.21 16.29 34.87
N ALA A 11 14.15 15.51 35.43
CA ALA A 11 15.17 16.02 36.34
C ALA A 11 16.07 17.07 35.68
N ASP A 12 16.51 16.82 34.45
CA ASP A 12 17.37 17.74 33.69
C ASP A 12 16.62 19.06 33.38
N MET A 13 15.32 19.00 33.10
CA MET A 13 14.45 20.17 32.89
C MET A 13 14.23 20.98 34.17
N GLU A 14 13.99 20.33 35.32
CA GLU A 14 13.89 21.00 36.62
C GLU A 14 15.18 21.75 36.96
N GLN A 15 16.33 21.11 36.77
CA GLN A 15 17.63 21.75 36.98
C GLN A 15 17.87 22.91 36.01
N ALA A 16 17.43 22.81 34.75
CA ALA A 16 17.53 23.92 33.79
C ALA A 16 16.74 25.16 34.25
N ILE A 17 15.57 24.97 34.86
CA ILE A 17 14.76 26.07 35.42
C ILE A 17 15.43 26.65 36.66
N LEU A 18 15.82 25.80 37.62
CA LEU A 18 16.46 26.24 38.87
C LEU A 18 17.77 27.01 38.63
N SER A 19 18.53 26.63 37.60
CA SER A 19 19.77 27.29 37.21
C SER A 19 19.58 28.50 36.28
N GLY A 20 18.34 28.85 35.91
CA GLY A 20 18.04 29.97 35.01
C GLY A 20 18.37 29.73 33.53
N ARG A 21 18.83 28.53 33.16
CA ARG A 21 19.06 28.13 31.76
C ARG A 21 17.76 28.02 30.95
N LEU A 22 16.65 27.78 31.64
CA LEU A 22 15.30 27.82 31.08
C LEU A 22 14.44 28.80 31.89
N SER A 23 13.80 29.78 31.24
CA SER A 23 12.94 30.72 31.94
C SER A 23 11.60 30.10 32.36
N GLN A 24 11.04 30.58 33.47
CA GLN A 24 9.69 30.21 33.90
C GLN A 24 8.65 30.54 32.82
N GLU A 25 8.80 31.68 32.13
CA GLU A 25 7.92 32.08 31.05
C GLU A 25 7.87 31.06 29.90
N ARG A 26 9.01 30.46 29.54
CA ARG A 26 9.08 29.43 28.50
C ARG A 26 8.35 28.16 28.91
N LEU A 27 8.48 27.75 30.18
CA LEU A 27 7.74 26.63 30.75
C LEU A 27 6.24 26.92 30.73
N ASP A 28 5.84 28.10 31.22
CA ASP A 28 4.44 28.50 31.28
C ASP A 28 3.80 28.56 29.89
N ASP A 29 4.49 29.08 28.88
CA ASP A 29 4.00 29.05 27.49
C ASP A 29 3.79 27.61 26.99
N ALA A 30 4.75 26.71 27.24
CA ALA A 30 4.62 25.31 26.83
C ALA A 30 3.45 24.61 27.54
N VAL A 31 3.31 24.81 28.86
CA VAL A 31 2.21 24.27 29.66
C VAL A 31 0.87 24.85 29.21
N ARG A 32 0.77 26.16 28.98
CA ARG A 32 -0.46 26.80 28.48
C ARG A 32 -0.92 26.21 27.15
N ARG A 33 -0.01 25.93 26.21
CA ARG A 33 -0.35 25.32 24.92
C ARG A 33 -0.89 23.90 25.08
N VAL A 34 -0.24 23.08 25.91
CA VAL A 34 -0.70 21.71 26.21
C VAL A 34 -2.06 21.73 26.90
N LEU A 35 -2.21 22.53 27.96
CA LEU A 35 -3.46 22.63 28.70
C LEU A 35 -4.60 23.18 27.84
N ARG A 36 -4.35 24.18 26.99
CA ARG A 36 -5.36 24.73 26.06
C ARG A 36 -5.96 23.63 25.19
N VAL A 37 -5.14 22.75 24.61
CA VAL A 37 -5.64 21.62 23.81
C VAL A 37 -6.44 20.66 24.68
N LYS A 38 -5.96 20.32 25.88
CA LYS A 38 -6.68 19.42 26.81
C LYS A 38 -8.05 19.98 27.24
N PHE A 39 -8.15 21.28 27.53
CA PHE A 39 -9.41 21.96 27.84
C PHE A 39 -10.33 22.03 26.62
N ASN A 40 -9.82 22.39 25.44
CA ASN A 40 -10.63 22.45 24.22
C ASN A 40 -11.19 21.08 23.81
N LEU A 41 -10.49 19.99 24.12
CA LEU A 41 -10.96 18.62 23.91
C LEU A 41 -11.98 18.15 24.97
N GLY A 42 -12.24 18.97 25.99
CA GLY A 42 -13.13 18.65 27.10
C GLY A 42 -12.60 17.54 27.99
N LEU A 43 -11.28 17.36 28.11
CA LEU A 43 -10.70 16.24 28.88
C LEU A 43 -10.87 16.39 30.39
N PHE A 44 -11.13 17.61 30.89
CA PHE A 44 -11.31 17.88 32.32
C PHE A 44 -12.77 17.72 32.77
N GLU A 45 -13.72 17.82 31.83
CA GLU A 45 -15.15 17.63 32.06
C GLU A 45 -15.55 16.15 32.02
N ARG A 46 -14.69 15.30 31.47
CA ARG A 46 -14.96 13.86 31.32
C ARG A 46 -14.54 13.09 32.57
N GLN A 47 -15.46 12.26 33.08
CA GLN A 47 -15.22 11.40 34.24
C GLN A 47 -14.54 10.06 33.91
N ALA A 48 -14.56 9.65 32.64
CA ALA A 48 -13.96 8.41 32.16
C ALA A 48 -13.53 8.55 30.68
N PRO A 49 -12.61 7.68 30.19
CA PRO A 49 -12.31 7.57 28.77
C PRO A 49 -13.59 7.31 27.97
N LEU A 50 -13.67 7.87 26.76
CA LEU A 50 -14.69 7.44 25.80
C LEU A 50 -14.36 6.00 25.42
N ILE A 51 -15.16 5.06 25.91
CA ILE A 51 -15.22 3.73 25.30
C ILE A 51 -16.12 3.90 24.08
N SER A 52 -15.50 4.12 22.93
CA SER A 52 -16.21 4.13 21.65
C SER A 52 -16.73 2.73 21.32
N ASP A 53 -17.76 2.67 20.48
CA ASP A 53 -18.19 1.42 19.86
C ASP A 53 -17.00 0.79 19.11
N LEU A 54 -16.54 -0.39 19.57
CA LEU A 54 -15.44 -1.11 18.91
C LEU A 54 -15.85 -1.66 17.54
N GLY A 55 -17.14 -1.74 17.22
CA GLY A 55 -17.65 -2.13 15.91
C GLY A 55 -17.26 -1.17 14.78
N VAL A 56 -16.83 0.05 15.11
CA VAL A 56 -16.27 1.01 14.14
C VAL A 56 -14.91 0.55 13.59
N VAL A 57 -14.13 -0.21 14.37
CA VAL A 57 -12.79 -0.66 14.00
C VAL A 57 -12.90 -1.74 12.93
N GLY A 58 -12.38 -1.45 11.74
CA GLY A 58 -12.49 -2.37 10.60
C GLY A 58 -13.92 -2.56 10.08
N SER A 59 -14.82 -1.62 10.38
CA SER A 59 -16.21 -1.66 9.94
C SER A 59 -16.34 -1.73 8.42
N ARG A 60 -17.45 -2.31 7.94
CA ARG A 60 -17.73 -2.41 6.51
C ARG A 60 -17.73 -1.04 5.83
N ALA A 61 -18.33 -0.02 6.44
CA ALA A 61 -18.36 1.33 5.88
C ALA A 61 -16.95 1.92 5.69
N HIS A 62 -16.05 1.71 6.65
CA HIS A 62 -14.66 2.15 6.54
C HIS A 62 -13.89 1.36 5.47
N ARG A 63 -14.16 0.07 5.33
CA ARG A 63 -13.58 -0.75 4.26
C ARG A 63 -14.08 -0.36 2.88
N GLU A 64 -15.36 -0.02 2.74
CA GLU A 64 -15.92 0.49 1.48
C GLU A 64 -15.27 1.84 1.10
N LEU A 65 -15.07 2.73 2.07
CA LEU A 65 -14.33 3.98 1.87
C LEU A 65 -12.86 3.72 1.51
N ALA A 66 -12.19 2.77 2.16
CA ALA A 66 -10.82 2.41 1.84
C ALA A 66 -10.71 1.81 0.43
N ARG A 67 -11.63 0.93 0.03
CA ARG A 67 -11.72 0.41 -1.35
C ARG A 67 -11.91 1.53 -2.37
N GLU A 68 -12.68 2.56 -2.03
CA GLU A 68 -12.82 3.78 -2.84
C GLU A 68 -11.52 4.55 -2.97
N ALA A 69 -10.81 4.75 -1.86
CA ALA A 69 -9.51 5.41 -1.86
C ALA A 69 -8.49 4.64 -2.72
N VAL A 70 -8.49 3.30 -2.66
CA VAL A 70 -7.67 2.45 -3.53
C VAL A 70 -7.97 2.72 -4.99
N ARG A 71 -9.24 2.63 -5.43
CA ARG A 71 -9.62 2.87 -6.83
C ARG A 71 -9.11 4.22 -7.34
N ARG A 72 -9.25 5.27 -6.52
CA ARG A 72 -8.87 6.65 -6.88
C ARG A 72 -7.37 6.90 -6.82
N SER A 73 -6.60 6.08 -6.12
CA SER A 73 -5.14 6.24 -6.00
C SER A 73 -4.38 5.62 -7.18
N LEU A 74 -4.97 4.63 -7.87
CA LEU A 74 -4.29 3.94 -8.97
C LEU A 74 -3.99 4.90 -10.11
N VAL A 75 -2.73 4.89 -10.56
CA VAL A 75 -2.30 5.67 -11.73
C VAL A 75 -1.97 4.72 -12.86
N LEU A 76 -2.62 4.91 -14.00
CA LEU A 76 -2.28 4.20 -15.24
C LEU A 76 -1.05 4.88 -15.86
N LEU A 77 0.12 4.26 -15.70
CA LEU A 77 1.37 4.82 -16.20
C LEU A 77 1.53 4.57 -17.71
N LYS A 78 1.09 3.40 -18.19
CA LYS A 78 1.20 2.98 -19.59
C LYS A 78 0.03 2.06 -19.96
N ASP A 79 -0.50 2.23 -21.16
CA ASP A 79 -1.42 1.29 -21.82
C ASP A 79 -1.37 1.46 -23.35
N ASP A 80 -0.19 1.21 -23.94
CA ASP A 80 0.06 1.47 -25.38
C ASP A 80 -0.85 0.64 -26.28
N SER A 81 -1.15 -0.59 -25.84
CA SER A 81 -1.99 -1.55 -26.56
C SER A 81 -3.50 -1.34 -26.30
N LYS A 82 -3.89 -0.37 -25.47
CA LYS A 82 -5.29 -0.13 -25.03
C LYS A 82 -5.98 -1.40 -24.56
N ILE A 83 -5.29 -2.17 -23.72
CA ILE A 83 -5.77 -3.46 -23.23
C ILE A 83 -6.68 -3.31 -22.01
N LEU A 84 -6.70 -2.15 -21.34
CA LEU A 84 -7.58 -1.90 -20.20
C LEU A 84 -8.89 -1.20 -20.63
N PRO A 85 -10.03 -1.53 -19.99
CA PRO A 85 -10.20 -2.54 -18.95
C PRO A 85 -10.15 -3.97 -19.49
N LEU A 86 -9.71 -4.92 -18.65
CA LEU A 86 -9.58 -6.33 -19.03
C LEU A 86 -10.95 -7.01 -19.18
N PRO A 87 -11.17 -7.86 -20.21
CA PRO A 87 -12.45 -8.57 -20.37
C PRO A 87 -12.62 -9.72 -19.38
N LYS A 88 -13.57 -9.64 -18.44
CA LYS A 88 -13.80 -10.67 -17.39
C LYS A 88 -13.98 -12.12 -17.90
N SER A 89 -14.23 -12.34 -19.19
CA SER A 89 -14.35 -13.66 -19.83
C SER A 89 -13.05 -14.25 -20.39
N ALA A 90 -11.95 -13.49 -20.38
CA ALA A 90 -10.67 -13.92 -20.94
C ALA A 90 -9.96 -14.94 -20.02
N SER A 91 -8.87 -15.50 -20.53
CA SER A 91 -7.94 -16.35 -19.79
C SER A 91 -6.80 -15.56 -19.15
N TYR A 92 -6.53 -15.86 -17.88
CA TYR A 92 -5.59 -15.15 -17.03
C TYR A 92 -4.56 -16.08 -16.40
N ILE A 93 -3.32 -15.63 -16.37
CA ILE A 93 -2.32 -16.09 -15.40
C ILE A 93 -1.90 -14.94 -14.51
N VAL A 94 -1.87 -15.17 -13.20
CA VAL A 94 -1.48 -14.16 -12.21
C VAL A 94 -0.24 -14.61 -11.47
N ALA A 95 0.77 -13.75 -11.35
CA ALA A 95 2.01 -14.04 -10.65
C ALA A 95 2.54 -12.83 -9.90
N GLY A 96 3.66 -13.01 -9.21
CA GLY A 96 4.42 -11.92 -8.60
C GLY A 96 4.35 -11.94 -7.08
N SER A 97 5.41 -11.38 -6.49
CA SER A 97 5.68 -11.48 -5.06
C SER A 97 4.68 -10.72 -4.18
N SER A 98 3.92 -9.77 -4.77
CA SER A 98 2.89 -8.96 -4.12
C SER A 98 1.46 -9.37 -4.50
N ALA A 99 1.26 -10.40 -5.32
CA ALA A 99 -0.06 -10.80 -5.81
C ALA A 99 -1.00 -11.24 -4.69
N ASP A 100 -0.55 -12.17 -3.83
CA ASP A 100 -1.32 -12.67 -2.70
C ASP A 100 -0.66 -12.30 -1.35
N ASN A 101 -0.40 -11.00 -1.16
CA ASN A 101 0.38 -10.50 -0.04
C ASN A 101 -0.14 -9.15 0.47
N VAL A 102 -1.04 -9.18 1.44
CA VAL A 102 -1.63 -7.99 2.05
C VAL A 102 -0.58 -7.15 2.79
N GLY A 103 0.42 -7.80 3.39
CA GLY A 103 1.51 -7.13 4.07
C GLY A 103 2.27 -6.18 3.15
N ARG A 104 2.70 -6.68 1.98
CA ARG A 104 3.35 -5.87 0.93
C ARG A 104 2.45 -4.78 0.39
N GLN A 105 1.18 -5.09 0.13
CA GLN A 105 0.25 -4.08 -0.38
C GLN A 105 -0.10 -3.01 0.67
N SER A 106 0.19 -3.23 1.95
CA SER A 106 -0.02 -2.24 3.02
C SER A 106 1.24 -1.46 3.38
N GLY A 107 2.42 -2.04 3.21
CA GLY A 107 3.71 -1.40 3.50
C GLY A 107 4.02 -1.24 5.00
N GLY A 108 4.93 -0.32 5.32
CA GLY A 108 5.31 -0.01 6.70
C GLY A 108 4.15 0.58 7.52
N TRP A 109 4.35 0.69 8.83
CA TRP A 109 3.33 1.18 9.77
C TRP A 109 2.02 0.37 9.77
N THR A 110 2.08 -0.88 9.31
CA THR A 110 0.93 -1.78 9.27
C THR A 110 1.22 -3.00 10.14
N ILE A 111 0.45 -3.13 11.24
CA ILE A 111 0.68 -4.06 12.35
C ILE A 111 1.99 -3.77 13.09
N ASP A 112 3.13 -3.88 12.41
CA ASP A 112 4.47 -3.58 12.93
C ASP A 112 5.04 -2.30 12.31
N TRP A 113 6.09 -1.76 12.94
CA TRP A 113 6.77 -0.54 12.51
C TRP A 113 7.26 -0.63 11.06
N GLN A 114 8.07 -1.64 10.76
CA GLN A 114 8.57 -1.88 9.39
C GLN A 114 7.52 -2.52 8.48
N GLY A 115 6.31 -2.77 8.99
CA GLY A 115 5.31 -3.58 8.33
C GLY A 115 5.58 -5.07 8.48
N VAL A 116 4.77 -5.85 7.79
CA VAL A 116 4.74 -7.32 7.87
C VAL A 116 4.67 -7.91 6.46
N ASP A 117 5.22 -9.10 6.24
CA ASP A 117 5.12 -9.81 4.96
C ASP A 117 4.05 -10.92 5.05
N GLY A 118 3.42 -11.26 3.92
CA GLY A 118 2.36 -12.26 3.84
C GLY A 118 0.97 -11.71 4.15
N ASN A 119 0.08 -12.55 4.71
CA ASN A 119 -1.33 -12.20 4.93
C ASN A 119 -1.75 -12.16 6.42
N PRO A 120 -1.07 -11.40 7.31
CA PRO A 120 -1.40 -11.40 8.74
C PRO A 120 -2.57 -10.47 9.12
N LEU A 121 -3.17 -9.72 8.18
CA LEU A 121 -4.25 -8.77 8.45
C LEU A 121 -5.64 -9.43 8.33
N PRO A 122 -6.37 -9.64 9.43
CA PRO A 122 -7.69 -10.27 9.36
C PRO A 122 -8.71 -9.43 8.58
N GLY A 123 -9.45 -10.09 7.69
CA GLY A 123 -10.50 -9.48 6.88
C GLY A 123 -10.00 -8.58 5.75
N ALA A 124 -8.69 -8.45 5.55
CA ALA A 124 -8.14 -7.81 4.37
C ALA A 124 -8.26 -8.72 3.13
N THR A 125 -8.29 -8.11 1.95
CA THR A 125 -8.32 -8.80 0.66
C THR A 125 -7.04 -8.50 -0.10
N SER A 126 -6.28 -9.54 -0.48
CA SER A 126 -5.13 -9.38 -1.38
C SER A 126 -5.57 -8.96 -2.78
N ILE A 127 -4.66 -8.41 -3.59
CA ILE A 127 -4.95 -8.06 -4.99
C ILE A 127 -5.39 -9.30 -5.78
N LEU A 128 -4.71 -10.45 -5.61
CA LEU A 128 -5.11 -11.72 -6.23
C LEU A 128 -6.53 -12.14 -5.82
N ALA A 129 -6.84 -12.07 -4.53
CA ALA A 129 -8.17 -12.41 -4.03
C ALA A 129 -9.24 -11.47 -4.61
N GLY A 130 -8.94 -10.17 -4.71
CA GLY A 130 -9.79 -9.19 -5.37
C GLY A 130 -10.01 -9.52 -6.85
N ILE A 131 -8.95 -9.91 -7.57
CA ILE A 131 -9.05 -10.32 -8.99
C ILE A 131 -9.96 -11.53 -9.14
N LYS A 132 -9.73 -12.58 -8.34
CA LYS A 132 -10.55 -13.80 -8.37
C LYS A 132 -12.03 -13.52 -8.05
N GLN A 133 -12.32 -12.60 -7.13
CA GLN A 133 -13.69 -12.21 -6.77
C GLN A 133 -14.40 -11.39 -7.87
N ALA A 134 -13.66 -10.64 -8.67
CA ALA A 134 -14.23 -9.82 -9.75
C ALA A 134 -14.57 -10.64 -11.01
N LEU A 135 -13.97 -11.81 -11.16
CA LEU A 135 -14.19 -12.72 -12.29
C LEU A 135 -15.45 -13.60 -12.07
N PRO A 136 -16.16 -13.98 -13.15
CA PRO A 136 -17.31 -14.87 -13.06
C PRO A 136 -16.91 -16.27 -12.56
N LEU A 137 -17.88 -16.98 -11.99
CA LEU A 137 -17.67 -18.37 -11.58
C LEU A 137 -17.24 -19.23 -12.78
N GLY A 138 -16.13 -19.96 -12.64
CA GLY A 138 -15.56 -20.77 -13.73
C GLY A 138 -14.66 -20.01 -14.71
N ALA A 139 -14.32 -18.75 -14.42
CA ALA A 139 -13.31 -18.02 -15.19
C ALA A 139 -11.98 -18.79 -15.26
N LYS A 140 -11.30 -18.69 -16.41
CA LYS A 140 -10.00 -19.31 -16.64
C LYS A 140 -8.92 -18.44 -16.00
N ILE A 141 -8.59 -18.71 -14.75
CA ILE A 141 -7.52 -18.01 -14.03
C ILE A 141 -6.65 -19.02 -13.31
N ASP A 142 -5.35 -18.94 -13.52
CA ASP A 142 -4.34 -19.67 -12.75
C ASP A 142 -3.43 -18.71 -11.98
N TYR A 143 -2.88 -19.18 -10.87
CA TYR A 143 -1.98 -18.42 -10.03
C TYR A 143 -0.78 -19.26 -9.60
N ASP A 144 0.41 -18.73 -9.89
CA ASP A 144 1.68 -19.22 -9.38
C ASP A 144 2.51 -17.99 -9.03
N ARG A 145 2.86 -17.82 -7.76
CA ARG A 145 3.66 -16.68 -7.27
C ARG A 145 4.95 -16.54 -8.06
N ASP A 146 5.58 -17.69 -8.27
CA ASP A 146 6.73 -17.97 -9.10
C ASP A 146 6.52 -17.45 -10.51
N GLY A 147 5.38 -17.69 -11.12
CA GLY A 147 5.17 -17.61 -12.57
C GLY A 147 5.58 -18.91 -13.29
N ASN A 148 5.64 -20.03 -12.56
CA ASN A 148 6.04 -21.34 -13.08
C ASN A 148 4.84 -22.12 -13.65
N PHE A 149 4.15 -21.54 -14.63
CA PHE A 149 3.01 -22.21 -15.26
C PHE A 149 3.45 -23.25 -16.29
N ASN A 150 2.71 -24.36 -16.35
CA ASN A 150 2.86 -25.37 -17.40
C ASN A 150 1.67 -25.29 -18.35
N LEU A 151 1.72 -24.36 -19.30
CA LEU A 151 0.63 -24.12 -20.25
C LEU A 151 0.91 -24.79 -21.60
N THR A 152 -0.14 -25.33 -22.22
CA THR A 152 -0.08 -25.83 -23.60
C THR A 152 -0.25 -24.72 -24.64
N GLU A 153 -0.94 -23.64 -24.27
CA GLU A 153 -1.21 -22.46 -25.08
C GLU A 153 -1.02 -21.21 -24.22
N LYS A 154 -0.70 -20.06 -24.84
CA LYS A 154 -0.57 -18.80 -24.08
C LYS A 154 -1.91 -18.39 -23.48
N ALA A 155 -1.87 -17.84 -22.27
CA ALA A 155 -3.03 -17.12 -21.74
C ALA A 155 -3.22 -15.79 -22.48
N GLU A 156 -4.45 -15.33 -22.62
CA GLU A 156 -4.72 -14.03 -23.25
C GLU A 156 -4.06 -12.89 -22.46
N TYR A 157 -4.12 -12.96 -21.11
CA TYR A 157 -3.55 -11.95 -20.23
C TYR A 157 -2.69 -12.55 -19.12
N GLY A 158 -1.49 -12.01 -18.97
CA GLY A 158 -0.63 -12.17 -17.80
C GLY A 158 -0.70 -10.94 -16.91
N ILE A 159 -0.99 -11.12 -15.62
CA ILE A 159 -1.00 -10.04 -14.64
C ILE A 159 0.10 -10.31 -13.62
N VAL A 160 1.09 -9.43 -13.54
CA VAL A 160 2.23 -9.59 -12.62
C VAL A 160 2.19 -8.47 -11.59
N ILE A 161 2.07 -8.85 -10.31
CA ILE A 161 1.92 -7.92 -9.19
C ILE A 161 3.18 -7.99 -8.32
N VAL A 162 4.01 -6.97 -8.39
CA VAL A 162 5.38 -6.95 -7.83
C VAL A 162 5.68 -5.59 -7.18
N GLY A 163 6.79 -5.48 -6.47
CA GLY A 163 7.22 -4.20 -5.93
C GLY A 163 8.04 -4.29 -4.66
N GLU A 164 8.02 -3.22 -3.87
CA GLU A 164 8.87 -3.11 -2.69
C GLU A 164 8.38 -4.02 -1.53
N GLN A 165 9.32 -4.52 -0.73
CA GLN A 165 9.00 -5.04 0.60
C GLN A 165 8.57 -3.89 1.53
N PRO A 166 7.80 -4.16 2.60
CA PRO A 166 7.46 -3.15 3.59
C PRO A 166 8.71 -2.53 4.24
N TYR A 167 8.65 -1.22 4.47
CA TYR A 167 9.67 -0.47 5.20
C TYR A 167 9.06 0.78 5.85
N ALA A 168 9.72 1.29 6.87
CA ALA A 168 9.42 2.57 7.48
C ALA A 168 10.70 3.35 7.82
N GLU A 169 10.63 4.67 7.67
CA GLU A 169 11.71 5.61 8.01
C GLU A 169 13.01 5.29 7.23
N GLY A 170 14.18 5.46 7.87
CA GLY A 170 15.48 5.32 7.20
C GLY A 170 15.79 3.92 6.65
N VAL A 171 15.03 2.88 7.02
CA VAL A 171 15.17 1.53 6.41
C VAL A 171 14.76 1.56 4.94
N GLY A 172 13.87 2.47 4.56
CA GLY A 172 13.44 2.67 3.18
C GLY A 172 14.43 3.45 2.31
N ASP A 173 15.49 4.03 2.87
CA ASP A 173 16.40 4.90 2.13
C ASP A 173 17.12 4.11 1.03
N LYS A 174 16.88 4.50 -0.22
CA LYS A 174 17.52 3.93 -1.41
C LYS A 174 17.80 5.05 -2.40
N GLU A 175 19.04 5.17 -2.83
CA GLU A 175 19.45 6.18 -3.82
C GLU A 175 18.75 5.96 -5.16
N ARG A 176 18.62 4.70 -5.57
CA ARG A 176 18.00 4.29 -6.84
C ARG A 176 17.05 3.12 -6.60
N PRO A 177 15.78 3.38 -6.26
CA PRO A 177 14.82 2.30 -6.05
C PRO A 177 14.46 1.65 -7.39
N HIS A 178 14.51 0.32 -7.45
CA HIS A 178 14.22 -0.49 -8.64
C HIS A 178 13.50 -1.79 -8.22
N LEU A 179 12.93 -2.51 -9.17
CA LEU A 179 12.37 -3.85 -8.93
C LEU A 179 13.49 -4.87 -8.67
N SER A 180 13.24 -5.88 -7.83
CA SER A 180 14.25 -6.90 -7.55
C SER A 180 14.50 -7.78 -8.79
N ALA A 181 15.66 -8.43 -8.84
CA ALA A 181 15.98 -9.35 -9.93
C ALA A 181 14.98 -10.52 -10.02
N GLU A 182 14.47 -10.97 -8.87
CA GLU A 182 13.45 -12.02 -8.78
C GLU A 182 12.13 -11.55 -9.39
N ASP A 183 11.65 -10.36 -9.05
CA ASP A 183 10.41 -9.79 -9.61
C ASP A 183 10.54 -9.61 -11.13
N LEU A 184 11.69 -9.11 -11.62
CA LEU A 184 11.97 -9.02 -13.06
C LEU A 184 11.97 -10.39 -13.74
N ALA A 185 12.53 -11.42 -13.11
CA ALA A 185 12.51 -12.78 -13.63
C ALA A 185 11.10 -13.41 -13.65
N VAL A 186 10.23 -13.06 -12.71
CA VAL A 186 8.80 -13.44 -12.75
C VAL A 186 8.11 -12.76 -13.93
N ILE A 187 8.31 -11.45 -14.09
CA ILE A 187 7.73 -10.69 -15.19
C ILE A 187 8.12 -11.29 -16.55
N GLU A 188 9.40 -11.60 -16.74
CA GLU A 188 9.89 -12.17 -18.00
C GLU A 188 9.29 -13.57 -18.26
N ARG A 189 9.19 -14.42 -17.25
CA ARG A 189 8.56 -15.75 -17.41
C ARG A 189 7.10 -15.64 -17.82
N VAL A 190 6.33 -14.76 -17.18
CA VAL A 190 4.93 -14.53 -17.55
C VAL A 190 4.82 -13.90 -18.95
N ARG A 191 5.75 -13.02 -19.35
CA ARG A 191 5.77 -12.43 -20.69
C ARG A 191 5.82 -13.48 -21.79
N GLN A 192 6.55 -14.57 -21.58
CA GLN A 192 6.65 -15.66 -22.54
C GLN A 192 5.36 -16.50 -22.63
N LEU A 193 4.55 -16.51 -21.57
CA LEU A 193 3.38 -17.38 -21.41
C LEU A 193 2.03 -16.66 -21.64
N ALA A 194 2.04 -15.34 -21.82
CA ALA A 194 0.85 -14.55 -22.11
C ALA A 194 0.94 -13.79 -23.45
N GLU A 195 -0.21 -13.51 -24.05
CA GLU A 195 -0.30 -12.64 -25.23
C GLU A 195 -0.14 -11.17 -24.87
N LYS A 196 -0.78 -10.74 -23.77
CA LYS A 196 -0.72 -9.38 -23.22
C LYS A 196 -0.24 -9.40 -21.78
N LEU A 197 0.62 -8.45 -21.42
CA LEU A 197 1.21 -8.37 -20.08
C LEU A 197 0.83 -7.06 -19.38
N VAL A 198 0.17 -7.19 -18.22
CA VAL A 198 -0.09 -6.10 -17.28
C VAL A 198 0.86 -6.23 -16.09
N VAL A 199 1.60 -5.17 -15.77
CA VAL A 199 2.43 -5.10 -14.57
C VAL A 199 1.82 -4.11 -13.57
N ILE A 200 1.53 -4.59 -12.36
CA ILE A 200 1.00 -3.78 -11.26
C ILE A 200 2.10 -3.62 -10.21
N ILE A 201 2.49 -2.36 -9.97
CA ILE A 201 3.60 -2.01 -9.08
C ILE A 201 3.07 -1.56 -7.74
N VAL A 202 3.41 -2.32 -6.70
CA VAL A 202 3.13 -2.03 -5.29
C VAL A 202 4.37 -1.41 -4.65
N ALA A 203 4.43 -0.09 -4.54
CA ALA A 203 5.60 0.62 -4.06
C ALA A 203 5.24 1.93 -3.34
N GLY A 204 6.08 2.37 -2.41
CA GLY A 204 5.87 3.64 -1.70
C GLY A 204 6.26 4.88 -2.52
N ARG A 205 6.82 4.69 -3.72
CA ARG A 205 7.48 5.72 -4.54
C ARG A 205 7.70 5.23 -5.97
N PRO A 206 8.06 6.13 -6.91
CA PRO A 206 8.55 5.77 -8.23
C PRO A 206 9.76 4.84 -8.16
N LEU A 207 9.79 3.86 -9.06
CA LEU A 207 10.91 2.94 -9.27
C LEU A 207 11.53 3.18 -10.65
N ASP A 208 12.84 3.00 -10.79
CA ASP A 208 13.50 2.99 -12.09
C ASP A 208 13.12 1.71 -12.84
N ILE A 209 12.24 1.86 -13.84
CA ILE A 209 11.68 0.77 -14.66
C ILE A 209 11.66 1.14 -16.15
N ARG A 210 12.37 2.20 -16.56
CA ARG A 210 12.26 2.78 -17.91
C ARG A 210 12.69 1.82 -19.02
N ALA A 211 13.67 0.97 -18.74
CA ALA A 211 14.13 0.00 -19.74
C ALA A 211 13.11 -1.14 -19.89
N GLU A 212 12.60 -1.63 -18.76
CA GLU A 212 11.74 -2.79 -18.65
C GLU A 212 10.29 -2.47 -19.02
N ALA A 213 9.78 -1.29 -18.69
CA ALA A 213 8.41 -0.89 -19.00
C ALA A 213 8.11 -0.85 -20.51
N ARG A 214 9.14 -0.73 -21.36
CA ARG A 214 8.99 -0.76 -22.83
C ARG A 214 8.42 -2.07 -23.35
N GLN A 215 8.72 -3.19 -22.69
CA GLN A 215 8.27 -4.53 -23.09
C GLN A 215 6.94 -4.97 -22.45
N TRP A 216 6.34 -4.14 -21.61
CA TRP A 216 5.06 -4.42 -20.94
C TRP A 216 3.90 -3.75 -21.70
N ASP A 217 2.73 -4.38 -21.81
CA ASP A 217 1.59 -3.80 -22.54
C ASP A 217 0.89 -2.71 -21.73
N ALA A 218 0.75 -2.92 -20.42
CA ALA A 218 0.22 -1.92 -19.49
C ALA A 218 0.97 -1.93 -18.15
N VAL A 219 1.05 -0.75 -17.52
CA VAL A 219 1.72 -0.54 -16.23
C VAL A 219 0.85 0.30 -15.31
N ILE A 220 0.58 -0.21 -14.12
CA ILE A 220 -0.26 0.45 -13.11
C ILE A 220 0.59 0.69 -11.86
N ALA A 221 0.66 1.93 -11.39
CA ALA A 221 1.14 2.24 -10.04
C ALA A 221 -0.03 2.06 -9.05
N ALA A 222 0.05 1.04 -8.20
CA ALA A 222 -0.92 0.77 -7.15
C ALA A 222 -0.57 1.42 -5.81
N TRP A 223 0.65 1.97 -5.70
CA TRP A 223 1.21 2.51 -4.46
C TRP A 223 1.23 1.47 -3.34
N LEU A 224 0.78 1.83 -2.13
CA LEU A 224 0.52 0.95 -1.01
C LEU A 224 -0.99 0.95 -0.70
N PRO A 225 -1.81 0.14 -1.39
CA PRO A 225 -3.27 0.22 -1.34
C PRO A 225 -3.92 -0.24 -0.02
N GLY A 226 -3.17 -0.77 0.94
CA GLY A 226 -3.73 -1.17 2.24
C GLY A 226 -4.63 -2.41 2.17
N SER A 227 -5.64 -2.51 3.03
CA SER A 227 -6.37 -3.79 3.23
C SER A 227 -7.35 -4.18 2.12
N GLU A 228 -7.71 -3.25 1.22
CA GLU A 228 -8.86 -3.41 0.31
C GLU A 228 -8.42 -3.65 -1.14
N GLY A 229 -7.69 -4.73 -1.40
CA GLY A 229 -7.16 -5.08 -2.73
C GLY A 229 -8.21 -5.21 -3.84
N GLN A 230 -9.49 -5.37 -3.48
CA GLN A 230 -10.62 -5.35 -4.43
C GLN A 230 -10.70 -4.02 -5.21
N GLY A 231 -10.22 -2.91 -4.62
CA GLY A 231 -10.19 -1.61 -5.30
C GLY A 231 -9.27 -1.60 -6.52
N VAL A 232 -8.26 -2.49 -6.58
CA VAL A 232 -7.43 -2.68 -7.78
C VAL A 232 -8.25 -3.32 -8.89
N SER A 233 -8.98 -4.39 -8.58
CA SER A 233 -9.79 -5.13 -9.56
C SER A 233 -10.95 -4.32 -10.12
N ASP A 234 -11.55 -3.46 -9.30
CA ASP A 234 -12.63 -2.56 -9.72
C ASP A 234 -12.26 -1.72 -10.94
N VAL A 235 -11.02 -1.24 -10.98
CA VAL A 235 -10.52 -0.43 -12.09
C VAL A 235 -9.95 -1.31 -13.20
N LEU A 236 -9.25 -2.38 -12.82
CA LEU A 236 -8.63 -3.33 -13.76
C LEU A 236 -9.66 -3.93 -14.74
N PHE A 237 -10.86 -4.26 -14.25
CA PHE A 237 -11.94 -4.85 -15.04
C PHE A 237 -13.03 -3.85 -15.45
N GLY A 238 -12.82 -2.54 -15.22
CA GLY A 238 -13.67 -1.48 -15.75
C GLY A 238 -15.01 -1.28 -15.04
N ASP A 239 -15.16 -1.77 -13.81
CA ASP A 239 -16.30 -1.40 -12.96
C ASP A 239 -16.23 0.11 -12.58
N TYR A 240 -15.01 0.67 -12.55
CA TYR A 240 -14.70 2.09 -12.40
C TYR A 240 -13.56 2.52 -13.34
N PRO A 241 -13.49 3.80 -13.76
CA PRO A 241 -12.37 4.30 -14.56
C PRO A 241 -11.12 4.60 -13.69
N PHE A 242 -9.95 4.62 -14.32
CA PHE A 242 -8.77 5.24 -13.71
C PHE A 242 -8.98 6.75 -13.58
N THR A 243 -8.71 7.29 -12.39
CA THR A 243 -8.78 8.75 -12.12
C THR A 243 -7.55 9.28 -11.41
N GLY A 244 -6.63 8.42 -10.99
CA GLY A 244 -5.41 8.85 -10.31
C GLY A 244 -4.45 9.53 -11.27
N GLU A 245 -3.83 10.59 -10.81
CA GLU A 245 -2.73 11.28 -11.49
C GLU A 245 -1.45 11.15 -10.65
N LEU A 246 -0.30 11.20 -11.30
CA LEU A 246 0.99 11.16 -10.62
C LEU A 246 1.12 12.37 -9.67
N PRO A 247 1.23 12.17 -8.34
CA PRO A 247 1.50 13.27 -7.42
C PRO A 247 2.98 13.70 -7.44
N ILE A 248 3.84 12.88 -8.05
CA ILE A 248 5.28 13.06 -8.20
C ILE A 248 5.72 12.51 -9.56
N PRO A 249 6.75 13.08 -10.21
CA PRO A 249 7.24 12.60 -11.50
C PRO A 249 7.65 11.12 -11.45
N TRP A 250 7.20 10.36 -12.44
CA TRP A 250 7.61 8.98 -12.67
C TRP A 250 7.88 8.83 -14.17
N GLU A 251 9.16 8.69 -14.52
CA GLU A 251 9.57 8.51 -15.91
C GLU A 251 9.41 7.06 -16.35
N LEU A 252 8.84 6.84 -17.53
CA LEU A 252 8.74 5.55 -18.23
C LEU A 252 9.51 5.59 -19.55
#